data_AF-A0A820JLE9-F1
#
_entry.id   AF-A0A820JLE9-F1
#
_cell.length_a   1.000
_cell.length_b   1.000
_cell.length_c   1.000
_cell.angle_alpha   90.00
_cell.angle_beta   90.00
_cell.angle_gamma   90.00
#
_symmetry.space_group_name_H-M   'P 1'
#
loop_
_entity.id
_entity.type
_entity.pdbx_description
1 polymer ?
#
loop_
_entity_poly.entity_id
_entity_poly.type
_entity_poly.pdbx_seq_one_letter_code
_entity_poly.pdbx_strand_id
1 'polypeptide(L)'
;FVCMIAPNNLIFSQITGANGLSIGALQFDWNAWVSFLDSPIFVPFWAHVNIFVGFVLAIWIVIPIFYYTNTWESQKMPIMSNRIFDINGYYYDTSKVLDNNSRLNETAYNVYGEMRLPLGFAVVFGFTLAGFSAAIVHTILYHGKSCVEQFRISLVDQKNDVHARLMSHYAEVPEFW
;
A
#
# COMPACT_ATOMS: atom_id res chain seq x y z
N PHE A 1 -3.60 9.52 21.58
CA PHE A 1 -4.11 10.27 22.75
C PHE A 1 -5.33 9.59 23.36
N VAL A 2 -6.34 9.18 22.59
CA VAL A 2 -7.53 8.46 23.11
C VAL A 2 -7.17 7.17 23.84
N CYS A 3 -6.19 6.40 23.35
CA CYS A 3 -5.70 5.19 24.00
C CYS A 3 -5.15 5.38 25.43
N MET A 4 -4.81 6.62 25.84
CA MET A 4 -4.31 6.92 27.19
C MET A 4 -5.44 7.01 28.23
N ILE A 5 -6.71 7.03 27.81
CA ILE A 5 -7.87 7.06 28.72
C ILE A 5 -7.99 5.74 29.49
N ALA A 6 -7.62 4.61 28.88
CA ALA A 6 -7.63 3.30 29.50
C ALA A 6 -6.40 2.47 29.05
N PRO A 7 -5.19 2.79 29.55
CA PRO A 7 -3.94 2.21 29.05
C PRO A 7 -3.81 0.71 29.33
N ASN A 8 -4.51 0.19 30.33
CA ASN A 8 -4.44 -1.22 30.74
C ASN A 8 -5.46 -2.12 30.02
N ASN A 9 -6.34 -1.56 29.18
CA ASN A 9 -7.34 -2.35 28.46
C ASN A 9 -6.81 -2.71 27.06
N LEU A 10 -6.51 -4.00 26.86
CA LEU A 10 -5.96 -4.52 25.62
C LEU A 10 -6.88 -4.27 24.41
N ILE A 11 -8.20 -4.48 24.59
CA ILE A 11 -9.20 -4.28 23.53
C ILE A 11 -9.29 -2.79 23.16
N PHE A 12 -9.27 -1.92 24.17
CA PHE A 12 -9.31 -0.48 23.93
C PHE A 12 -8.04 0.02 23.21
N SER A 13 -6.88 -0.53 23.56
CA SER A 13 -5.61 -0.24 22.88
C SER A 13 -5.57 -0.79 21.45
N GLN A 14 -6.18 -1.94 21.19
CA GLN A 14 -6.35 -2.50 19.84
C GLN A 14 -7.24 -1.62 18.95
N ILE A 15 -8.25 -0.96 19.51
CA ILE A 15 -9.18 -0.10 18.77
C ILE A 15 -8.58 1.29 18.54
N THR A 16 -7.99 1.89 19.59
CA THR A 16 -7.64 3.33 19.63
C THR A 16 -6.13 3.61 19.68
N GLY A 17 -5.31 2.57 19.86
CA GLY A 17 -3.86 2.68 20.04
C GLY A 17 -3.10 2.88 18.73
N ALA A 18 -1.83 3.26 18.86
CA ALA A 18 -0.94 3.53 17.73
C ALA A 18 -0.67 2.29 16.85
N ASN A 19 -0.72 1.09 17.45
CA ASN A 19 -0.64 -0.20 16.74
C ASN A 19 -2.02 -0.86 16.58
N GLY A 20 -3.08 -0.06 16.62
CA GLY A 20 -4.47 -0.48 16.56
C GLY A 20 -5.20 -0.01 15.29
N LEU A 21 -6.53 -0.09 15.31
CA LEU A 21 -7.42 0.27 14.20
C LEU A 21 -7.57 1.78 13.99
N SER A 22 -6.89 2.59 14.80
CA SER A 22 -6.88 4.07 14.73
C SER A 22 -8.27 4.70 14.87
N ILE A 23 -9.22 4.02 15.51
CA ILE A 23 -10.55 4.57 15.78
C ILE A 23 -10.42 5.67 16.84
N GLY A 24 -10.81 6.89 16.49
CA GLY A 24 -10.66 8.06 17.35
C GLY A 24 -9.25 8.67 17.38
N ALA A 25 -8.34 8.25 16.50
CA ALA A 25 -7.03 8.86 16.34
C ALA A 25 -7.14 10.18 15.53
N LEU A 26 -7.65 11.23 16.18
CA LEU A 26 -7.68 12.58 15.61
C LEU A 26 -6.29 13.21 15.62
N GLN A 27 -5.76 13.53 14.45
CA GLN A 27 -4.55 14.33 14.31
C GLN A 27 -4.94 15.75 13.91
N PHE A 28 -4.49 16.74 14.69
CA PHE A 28 -4.71 18.17 14.41
C PHE A 28 -3.42 18.86 13.92
N ASP A 29 -2.52 18.10 13.29
CA ASP A 29 -1.27 18.62 12.74
C ASP A 29 -1.34 18.65 11.22
N TRP A 30 -1.34 19.84 10.63
CA TRP A 30 -1.36 20.04 9.18
C TRP A 30 -0.20 19.31 8.48
N ASN A 31 0.98 19.27 9.10
CA ASN A 31 2.16 18.61 8.50
C ASN A 31 1.96 17.09 8.41
N ALA A 32 1.35 16.48 9.43
CA ALA A 32 1.00 15.08 9.41
C ALA A 32 0.01 14.76 8.29
N TRP A 33 -1.03 15.59 8.11
CA TRP A 33 -2.01 15.39 7.03
C TRP A 33 -1.38 15.47 5.64
N VAL A 34 -0.61 16.53 5.36
CA VAL A 34 0.02 16.74 4.05
C VAL A 34 1.03 15.63 3.72
N SER A 35 1.73 15.08 4.72
CA SER A 35 2.73 14.03 4.51
C SER A 35 2.12 12.68 4.07
N PHE A 36 0.85 12.41 4.38
CA PHE A 36 0.22 11.10 4.13
C PHE A 36 -0.91 11.13 3.08
N LEU A 37 -1.64 12.24 2.97
CA LEU A 37 -2.83 12.36 2.10
C LEU A 37 -2.66 13.42 1.01
N ASP A 38 -1.43 13.90 0.81
CA ASP A 38 -1.13 15.04 -0.02
C ASP A 38 -1.82 16.33 0.48
N SER A 39 -1.51 17.49 -0.13
CA SER A 39 -2.11 18.74 0.32
C SER A 39 -3.60 18.81 -0.06
N PRO A 40 -4.50 18.97 0.93
CA PRO A 40 -5.94 18.96 0.70
C PRO A 40 -6.43 20.19 -0.09
N ILE A 41 -5.53 21.15 -0.35
CA ILE A 41 -5.83 22.36 -1.13
C ILE A 41 -5.92 22.03 -2.62
N PHE A 42 -5.15 21.08 -3.13
CA PHE A 42 -5.15 20.74 -4.56
C PHE A 42 -6.00 19.51 -4.88
N VAL A 43 -6.19 18.61 -3.92
CA VAL A 43 -7.02 17.41 -4.10
C VAL A 43 -8.49 17.74 -3.84
N PRO A 44 -9.41 17.46 -4.78
CA PRO A 44 -10.82 17.76 -4.59
C PRO A 44 -11.45 16.95 -3.44
N PHE A 45 -12.47 17.50 -2.80
CA PHE A 45 -13.13 16.88 -1.63
C PHE A 45 -13.65 15.46 -1.91
N TRP A 46 -14.23 15.22 -3.08
CA TRP A 46 -14.76 13.91 -3.46
C TRP A 46 -13.68 12.82 -3.45
N ALA A 47 -12.44 13.15 -3.85
CA ALA A 47 -11.34 12.19 -3.87
C ALA A 47 -10.94 11.80 -2.43
N HIS A 48 -10.91 12.76 -1.50
CA HIS A 48 -10.68 12.47 -0.09
C HIS A 48 -11.76 11.57 0.51
N VAL A 49 -13.03 11.82 0.18
CA VAL A 49 -14.13 10.95 0.65
C VAL A 49 -13.95 9.53 0.15
N ASN A 50 -13.53 9.33 -1.10
CA ASN A 50 -13.26 7.98 -1.62
C ASN A 50 -12.11 7.28 -0.89
N ILE A 51 -11.01 7.99 -0.63
CA ILE A 51 -9.89 7.45 0.14
C ILE A 51 -10.35 7.07 1.55
N PHE A 52 -11.15 7.92 2.20
CA PHE A 52 -11.71 7.66 3.52
C PHE A 52 -12.66 6.45 3.53
N VAL A 53 -13.52 6.32 2.53
CA VAL A 53 -14.39 5.13 2.39
C VAL A 53 -13.54 3.88 2.22
N GLY A 54 -12.49 3.91 1.39
CA GLY A 54 -11.55 2.80 1.24
C GLY A 54 -10.86 2.42 2.55
N PHE A 55 -10.42 3.43 3.32
CA PHE A 55 -9.86 3.25 4.66
C PHE A 55 -10.85 2.56 5.62
N VAL A 56 -12.10 3.03 5.69
CA VAL A 56 -13.13 2.44 6.54
C VAL A 56 -13.40 0.99 6.15
N LEU A 57 -13.54 0.68 4.87
CA LEU A 57 -13.75 -0.68 4.40
C LEU A 57 -12.58 -1.61 4.74
N ALA A 58 -11.35 -1.19 4.44
CA ALA A 58 -10.17 -2.04 4.67
C ALA A 58 -9.84 -2.19 6.16
N ILE A 59 -9.74 -1.08 6.89
CA ILE A 59 -9.21 -1.09 8.25
C ILE A 59 -10.31 -1.31 9.28
N TRP A 60 -11.51 -0.76 9.12
CA TRP A 60 -12.56 -0.90 10.14
C TRP A 60 -13.50 -2.08 9.90
N ILE A 61 -13.55 -2.63 8.69
CA ILE A 61 -14.43 -3.77 8.39
C ILE A 61 -13.60 -5.03 8.12
N VAL A 62 -12.74 -5.03 7.09
CA VAL A 62 -12.00 -6.23 6.69
C VAL A 62 -11.07 -6.71 7.80
N ILE A 63 -10.16 -5.88 8.30
CA ILE A 63 -9.18 -6.31 9.33
C ILE A 63 -9.88 -6.91 10.59
N PRO A 64 -10.88 -6.27 11.21
CA PRO A 64 -11.56 -6.82 12.38
C PRO A 64 -12.25 -8.15 12.09
N ILE A 65 -12.92 -8.29 10.94
CA ILE A 65 -13.58 -9.54 10.57
C ILE A 65 -12.57 -10.69 10.53
N PHE A 66 -11.45 -10.50 9.83
CA PHE A 66 -10.41 -11.52 9.71
C PHE A 66 -9.68 -11.81 11.04
N TYR A 67 -9.51 -10.79 11.90
CA TYR A 67 -8.84 -10.94 13.19
C TYR A 67 -9.71 -11.72 14.20
N TYR A 68 -10.98 -11.36 14.31
CA TYR A 68 -11.90 -12.01 15.26
C TYR A 68 -12.34 -13.40 14.80
N THR A 69 -12.28 -13.70 13.49
CA THR A 69 -12.44 -15.07 12.96
C THR A 69 -11.18 -15.92 13.13
N ASN A 70 -10.10 -15.36 13.68
CA ASN A 70 -8.79 -16.01 13.83
C ASN A 70 -8.25 -16.60 12.51
N THR A 71 -8.52 -15.91 11.39
CA THR A 71 -8.01 -16.35 10.09
C THR A 71 -6.48 -16.25 10.11
N TRP A 72 -5.79 -17.29 9.61
CA TRP A 72 -4.33 -17.44 9.60
C TRP A 72 -3.64 -17.38 10.97
N GLU A 73 -4.35 -17.76 12.04
CA GLU A 73 -3.86 -17.69 13.43
C GLU A 73 -3.45 -16.28 13.86
N SER A 74 -4.11 -15.27 13.28
CA SER A 74 -3.79 -13.85 13.47
C SER A 74 -3.85 -13.37 14.92
N GLN A 75 -4.61 -14.04 15.80
CA GLN A 75 -4.71 -13.67 17.23
C GLN A 75 -3.41 -13.87 18.01
N LYS A 76 -2.47 -14.69 17.51
CA LYS A 76 -1.14 -14.86 18.11
C LYS A 76 -0.25 -13.64 17.92
N MET A 77 -0.65 -12.71 17.06
CA MET A 77 0.13 -11.52 16.65
C MET A 77 -0.65 -10.24 16.94
N PRO A 78 0.03 -9.08 17.04
CA PRO A 78 -0.65 -7.79 17.08
C PRO A 78 -1.45 -7.54 15.79
N ILE A 79 -2.60 -6.86 15.90
CA ILE A 79 -3.50 -6.54 14.78
C ILE A 79 -2.74 -5.78 13.68
N MET A 80 -2.00 -4.76 14.08
CA MET A 80 -1.19 -3.93 13.19
C MET A 80 0.26 -3.95 13.64
N SER A 81 1.17 -4.31 12.73
CA SER A 81 2.62 -4.25 12.95
C SER A 81 3.32 -4.33 11.60
N ASN A 82 4.46 -3.64 11.48
CA ASN A 82 5.35 -3.69 10.31
C ASN A 82 6.46 -4.73 10.46
N ARG A 83 6.41 -5.57 11.51
CA ARG A 83 7.40 -6.61 11.79
C ARG A 83 6.85 -7.99 11.42
N ILE A 84 7.76 -8.90 11.14
CA ILE A 84 7.47 -10.30 10.82
C ILE A 84 7.53 -11.12 12.11
N PHE A 85 6.68 -12.14 12.22
CA PHE A 85 6.57 -12.98 13.39
C PHE A 85 6.79 -14.46 13.04
N ASP A 86 7.18 -15.23 14.05
CA ASP A 86 7.20 -16.69 14.04
C ASP A 86 5.81 -17.25 14.39
N ILE A 87 5.61 -18.56 14.19
CA ILE A 87 4.37 -19.29 14.53
C ILE A 87 3.94 -19.14 16.00
N ASN A 88 4.92 -18.85 16.86
CA ASN A 88 4.73 -18.65 18.29
C ASN A 88 4.36 -17.20 18.67
N GLY A 89 4.32 -16.27 17.71
CA GLY A 89 4.02 -14.85 17.95
C GLY A 89 5.22 -14.01 18.42
N TYR A 90 6.43 -14.56 18.39
CA TYR A 90 7.67 -13.81 18.63
C TYR A 90 8.21 -13.18 17.35
N TYR A 91 9.07 -12.17 17.47
CA TYR A 91 9.74 -11.59 16.31
C TYR A 91 10.58 -12.62 15.57
N TYR A 92 10.44 -12.67 14.25
CA TYR A 92 11.17 -13.59 13.41
C TYR A 92 12.64 -13.17 13.29
N ASP A 93 13.56 -14.05 13.66
CA ASP A 93 14.99 -13.80 13.55
C ASP A 93 15.52 -14.29 12.19
N THR A 94 15.73 -13.34 11.28
CA THR A 94 16.19 -13.63 9.92
C THR A 94 17.62 -14.18 9.88
N SER A 95 18.44 -13.91 10.92
CA SER A 95 19.82 -14.40 10.97
C SER A 95 19.92 -15.91 11.14
N LYS A 96 18.88 -16.56 11.67
CA LYS A 96 18.82 -18.02 11.84
C LYS A 96 18.54 -18.77 10.54
N VAL A 97 18.04 -18.06 9.53
CA VAL A 97 17.53 -18.66 8.28
C VAL A 97 18.39 -18.25 7.08
N LEU A 98 19.10 -17.14 7.19
CA LEU A 98 20.03 -16.65 6.18
C LEU A 98 21.44 -17.19 6.44
N ASP A 99 22.07 -17.72 5.40
CA ASP A 99 23.50 -18.02 5.39
C ASP A 99 24.34 -16.72 5.38
N ASN A 100 25.64 -16.82 5.64
CA ASN A 100 26.57 -15.67 5.65
C ASN A 100 26.58 -14.87 4.34
N ASN A 101 26.17 -15.50 3.23
CA ASN A 101 26.01 -14.88 1.92
C ASN A 101 24.61 -14.30 1.66
N SER A 102 23.78 -14.14 2.70
CA SER A 102 22.36 -13.71 2.61
C SER A 102 21.50 -14.61 1.71
N ARG A 103 21.86 -15.90 1.60
CA ARG A 103 21.08 -16.90 0.87
C ARG A 103 20.18 -17.65 1.85
N LEU A 104 18.99 -18.01 1.41
CA LEU A 104 18.07 -18.80 2.22
C LEU A 104 18.66 -20.20 2.47
N ASN A 105 18.82 -20.56 3.73
CA ASN A 105 19.16 -21.93 4.12
C ASN A 105 17.85 -22.71 4.37
N GLU A 106 17.44 -23.52 3.40
CA GLU A 106 16.19 -24.29 3.45
C GLU A 106 16.13 -25.25 4.65
N THR A 107 17.27 -25.85 5.04
CA THR A 107 17.31 -26.75 6.20
C THR A 107 17.04 -26.00 7.50
N ALA A 108 17.65 -24.83 7.66
CA ALA A 108 17.41 -23.97 8.82
C ALA A 108 15.99 -23.40 8.83
N TYR A 109 15.45 -23.04 7.66
CA TYR A 109 14.07 -22.59 7.50
C TYR A 109 13.06 -23.66 7.95
N ASN A 110 13.24 -24.91 7.51
CA ASN A 110 12.33 -26.00 7.87
C ASN A 110 12.37 -26.33 9.38
N VAL A 111 13.50 -26.08 10.05
CA VAL A 111 13.63 -26.27 11.50
C VAL A 111 13.06 -25.09 12.28
N TYR A 112 13.33 -23.86 11.84
CA TYR A 112 12.93 -22.65 12.54
C TYR A 112 11.44 -22.34 12.35
N GLY A 113 10.89 -22.65 11.18
CA GLY A 113 9.48 -22.52 10.87
C GLY A 113 9.16 -21.38 9.89
N GLU A 114 7.90 -21.42 9.44
CA GLU A 114 7.35 -20.46 8.49
C GLU A 114 7.27 -19.05 9.07
N MET A 115 7.61 -18.06 8.25
CA MET A 115 7.39 -16.66 8.59
C MET A 115 5.90 -16.31 8.52
N ARG A 116 5.39 -15.62 9.53
CA ARG A 116 4.00 -15.14 9.61
C ARG A 116 3.95 -13.63 9.53
N LEU A 117 3.05 -13.13 8.69
CA LEU A 117 2.78 -11.71 8.57
C LEU A 117 1.59 -11.33 9.45
N PRO A 118 1.66 -10.20 10.16
CA PRO A 118 0.50 -9.62 10.83
C PRO A 118 -0.64 -9.39 9.83
N LEU A 119 -1.86 -9.63 10.27
CA LEU A 119 -3.04 -9.52 9.43
C LEU A 119 -3.19 -8.12 8.83
N GLY A 120 -2.99 -7.07 9.62
CA GLY A 120 -3.10 -5.69 9.13
C GLY A 120 -2.12 -5.39 7.99
N PHE A 121 -0.89 -5.90 8.07
CA PHE A 121 0.10 -5.76 7.02
C PHE A 121 -0.31 -6.52 5.74
N ALA A 122 -0.75 -7.77 5.89
CA ALA A 122 -1.18 -8.60 4.75
C ALA A 122 -2.37 -7.99 4.00
N VAL A 123 -3.36 -7.47 4.73
CA VAL A 123 -4.55 -6.84 4.14
C VAL A 123 -4.18 -5.56 3.40
N VAL A 124 -3.41 -4.67 4.03
CA VAL A 124 -2.96 -3.41 3.39
C VAL A 124 -2.16 -3.72 2.13
N PHE A 125 -1.24 -4.69 2.19
CA PHE A 125 -0.47 -5.13 1.03
C PHE A 125 -1.39 -5.64 -0.10
N GLY A 126 -2.40 -6.45 0.22
CA GLY A 126 -3.40 -6.90 -0.75
C GLY A 126 -4.16 -5.75 -1.41
N PHE A 127 -4.61 -4.76 -0.64
CA PHE A 127 -5.27 -3.57 -1.18
C PHE A 127 -4.35 -2.71 -2.05
N THR A 128 -3.06 -2.59 -1.73
CA THR A 128 -2.12 -1.86 -2.58
C THR A 128 -1.93 -2.54 -3.94
N LEU A 129 -1.82 -3.87 -3.97
CA LEU A 129 -1.75 -4.64 -5.22
C LEU A 129 -3.06 -4.52 -6.04
N ALA A 130 -4.20 -4.53 -5.35
CA ALA A 130 -5.50 -4.28 -5.98
C ALA A 130 -5.58 -2.85 -6.55
N GLY A 131 -5.02 -1.85 -5.86
CA GLY A 131 -4.94 -0.47 -6.34
C GLY A 131 -4.15 -0.34 -7.64
N PHE A 132 -2.98 -0.99 -7.73
CA PHE A 132 -2.17 -0.99 -8.95
C PHE A 132 -2.92 -1.62 -10.13
N SER A 133 -3.54 -2.79 -9.92
CA SER A 133 -4.31 -3.44 -10.99
C SER A 133 -5.55 -2.63 -11.37
N ALA A 134 -6.25 -2.03 -10.40
CA ALA A 134 -7.38 -1.14 -10.66
C ALA A 134 -6.98 0.09 -11.48
N ALA A 135 -5.81 0.70 -11.22
CA ALA A 135 -5.32 1.84 -12.00
C ALA A 135 -5.07 1.45 -13.47
N ILE A 136 -4.48 0.28 -13.71
CA ILE A 136 -4.26 -0.25 -15.07
C ILE A 136 -5.61 -0.48 -15.77
N VAL A 137 -6.53 -1.19 -15.11
CA VAL A 137 -7.85 -1.50 -15.66
C VAL A 137 -8.64 -0.21 -15.95
N HIS A 138 -8.62 0.75 -15.03
CA HIS A 138 -9.28 2.05 -15.19
C HIS A 138 -8.71 2.80 -16.40
N THR A 139 -7.38 2.85 -16.54
CA THR A 139 -6.71 3.51 -17.67
C THR A 139 -7.09 2.85 -18.99
N ILE A 140 -7.09 1.53 -19.06
CA ILE A 140 -7.47 0.80 -20.28
C ILE A 140 -8.94 1.05 -20.64
N LEU A 141 -9.86 1.01 -19.67
CA LEU A 141 -11.29 1.16 -19.94
C LEU A 141 -11.68 2.58 -20.35
N TYR A 142 -11.16 3.60 -19.66
CA TYR A 142 -11.55 4.99 -19.90
C TYR A 142 -10.69 5.68 -20.96
N HIS A 143 -9.38 5.41 -20.96
CA HIS A 143 -8.42 6.10 -21.84
C HIS A 143 -7.84 5.19 -22.92
N GLY A 144 -8.16 3.89 -22.94
CA GLY A 144 -7.56 2.94 -23.88
C GLY A 144 -7.73 3.33 -25.35
N LYS A 145 -8.90 3.87 -25.74
CA LYS A 145 -9.11 4.35 -27.12
C LYS A 145 -8.17 5.50 -27.48
N SER A 146 -8.09 6.51 -26.61
CA SER A 146 -7.18 7.64 -26.77
C SER A 146 -5.71 7.21 -26.74
N CYS A 147 -5.34 6.25 -25.90
CA CYS A 147 -4.00 5.68 -25.87
C CYS A 147 -3.64 4.99 -27.19
N VAL A 148 -4.53 4.17 -27.75
CA VAL A 148 -4.27 3.48 -29.04
C VAL A 148 -4.22 4.47 -30.20
N GLU A 149 -5.10 5.47 -30.21
CA GLU A 149 -5.10 6.52 -31.22
C GLU A 149 -3.80 7.33 -31.16
N GLN A 150 -3.40 7.78 -29.97
CA GLN A 150 -2.16 8.52 -29.78
C GLN A 150 -0.93 7.67 -30.15
N PHE A 151 -0.93 6.38 -29.78
CA PHE A 151 0.15 5.46 -30.14
C PHE A 151 0.25 5.27 -31.65
N ARG A 152 -0.88 5.15 -32.35
CA ARG A 152 -0.91 5.08 -33.82
C ARG A 152 -0.43 6.39 -34.46
N ILE A 153 -0.83 7.54 -33.94
CA ILE A 153 -0.39 8.86 -34.45
C ILE A 153 1.13 9.01 -34.28
N SER A 154 1.68 8.64 -33.12
CA SER A 154 3.12 8.67 -32.87
C SER A 154 3.92 7.78 -33.82
N LEU A 155 3.33 6.67 -34.30
CA LEU A 155 3.98 5.76 -35.25
C LEU A 155 3.87 6.20 -36.72
N VAL A 156 2.84 6.95 -37.10
CA VAL A 156 2.52 7.23 -38.51
C VAL A 156 3.04 8.57 -38.99
N ASP A 157 2.92 9.65 -38.22
CA ASP A 157 3.64 10.91 -38.48
C ASP A 157 3.30 11.96 -37.40
N GLN A 158 4.32 12.55 -36.76
CA GLN A 158 4.16 13.73 -35.90
C GLN A 158 3.89 15.04 -36.67
N LYS A 159 3.75 15.01 -38.01
CA LYS A 159 3.77 16.23 -38.85
C LYS A 159 2.53 17.14 -38.79
N ASN A 160 1.50 16.79 -38.04
CA ASN A 160 0.24 17.57 -38.01
C ASN A 160 0.25 18.73 -36.99
N ASP A 161 1.19 18.76 -36.04
CA ASP A 161 1.33 19.88 -35.10
C ASP A 161 2.33 20.93 -35.64
N VAL A 162 2.03 22.22 -35.44
CA VAL A 162 2.88 23.36 -35.81
C VAL A 162 4.26 23.25 -35.17
N HIS A 163 4.34 22.77 -33.93
CA HIS A 163 5.62 22.57 -33.24
C HIS A 163 6.45 21.45 -33.88
N ALA A 164 5.84 20.31 -34.20
CA ALA A 164 6.53 19.23 -34.89
C ALA A 164 7.00 19.64 -36.30
N ARG A 165 6.20 20.47 -37.01
CA ARG A 165 6.59 21.03 -38.31
C ARG A 165 7.79 21.97 -38.20
N LEU A 166 7.83 22.83 -37.18
CA LEU A 166 8.97 23.71 -36.91
C LEU A 166 10.23 22.91 -36.50
N MET A 167 10.05 21.85 -35.70
CA MET A 167 11.15 21.00 -35.24
C MET A 167 11.74 20.13 -36.37
N SER A 168 10.96 19.83 -37.41
CA SER A 168 11.45 19.07 -38.58
C SER A 168 12.62 19.71 -39.36
N HIS A 169 12.94 20.98 -39.08
CA HIS A 169 14.13 21.65 -39.64
C HIS A 169 15.45 21.29 -38.94
N TYR A 170 15.39 20.67 -37.76
CA TYR A 170 16.57 20.26 -37.01
C TYR A 170 16.81 18.76 -37.16
N ALA A 171 18.08 18.34 -37.14
CA ALA A 171 18.41 16.92 -37.17
C ALA A 171 17.92 16.22 -35.90
N GLU A 172 17.30 15.05 -36.05
CA GLU A 172 16.85 14.24 -34.92
C GLU A 172 18.05 13.78 -34.07
N VAL A 173 17.92 13.91 -32.76
CA VAL A 173 18.92 13.45 -31.79
C VAL A 173 18.74 11.94 -31.62
N PRO A 174 19.81 11.14 -31.50
CA PRO A 174 19.68 9.70 -31.24
C PRO A 174 18.79 9.42 -30.02
N GLU A 175 17.86 8.48 -30.17
CA GLU A 175 16.90 8.11 -29.11
C GLU A 175 17.54 7.38 -27.92
N PHE A 176 18.77 6.89 -28.10
CA PHE A 176 19.54 6.19 -27.06
C PHE A 176 20.90 6.88 -26.86
N TRP A 177 21.27 7.03 -25.58
CA TRP A 177 22.54 7.59 -25.12
C TRP A 177 23.68 6.59 -25.23
#